data_AF-A0A4S4B5P3-F1
#
_entry.id   AF-A0A4S4B5P3-F1
#
_cell.length_a   1.000
_cell.length_b   1.000
_cell.length_c   1.000
_cell.angle_alpha   90.00
_cell.angle_beta   90.00
_cell.angle_gamma   90.00
#
_symmetry.space_group_name_H-M   'P 1'
#
loop_
_entity.id
_entity.type
_entity.pdbx_description
1 polymer ?
#
loop_
_entity_poly.entity_id
_entity_poly.type
_entity_poly.pdbx_seq_one_letter_code
_entity_poly.pdbx_strand_id
1 'polypeptide(L)'
;MTTETPSVPTPNARRSFLKTAGLTAAGAVALGGLNLSALAATSPATKSVAQDLAILNYALTLEYLETEFYTAFDTGALAGKLTNLRVKEYAKQLASHERAHVDGLAATIRSLGGTPVAKPTFDFSPLIGDGSGVNDQVFLQLAASIEPVGVRAYLGQAPSVQNGAVLTAAASILAVEANHVSGIQELRVYLGYNTAPTRQTSIAPQSDAKPTSPSAGDFDANYSPSPTALWTPLTMEEVLAIVGPLIKA
;
A
#
# COMPACT_ATOMS: atom_id res chain seq x y z
N MET A 1 -22.01 -6.03 44.98
CA MET A 1 -20.93 -5.99 43.98
C MET A 1 -21.47 -6.68 42.74
N THR A 2 -22.09 -5.93 41.84
CA THR A 2 -22.74 -6.45 40.62
C THR A 2 -21.88 -6.08 39.42
N THR A 3 -21.40 -7.11 38.72
CA THR A 3 -20.61 -7.01 37.49
C THR A 3 -21.53 -6.62 36.33
N GLU A 4 -21.34 -5.44 35.74
CA GLU A 4 -21.94 -5.11 34.44
C GLU A 4 -21.10 -5.74 33.32
N THR A 5 -21.73 -6.57 32.50
CA THR A 5 -21.21 -7.05 31.23
C THR A 5 -21.40 -5.97 30.15
N PRO A 6 -20.39 -5.67 29.31
CA PRO A 6 -20.58 -4.72 28.21
C PRO A 6 -21.55 -5.31 27.18
N SER A 7 -22.58 -4.53 26.83
CA SER A 7 -23.63 -4.96 25.90
C SER A 7 -23.12 -4.97 24.45
N VAL A 8 -23.34 -6.09 23.76
CA VAL A 8 -23.11 -6.21 22.31
C VAL A 8 -24.11 -5.30 21.58
N PRO A 9 -23.67 -4.40 20.68
CA PRO A 9 -24.60 -3.55 19.94
C PRO A 9 -25.54 -4.40 19.09
N THR A 10 -26.84 -4.27 19.32
CA THR A 10 -27.85 -5.02 18.57
C THR A 10 -27.88 -4.58 17.09
N PRO A 11 -28.28 -5.45 16.15
CA PRO A 11 -28.41 -5.12 14.71
C PRO A 11 -29.24 -3.85 14.43
N ASN A 12 -30.11 -3.48 15.37
CA ASN A 12 -30.97 -2.31 15.30
C ASN A 12 -30.20 -0.98 15.45
N ALA A 13 -29.06 -0.97 16.16
CA ALA A 13 -28.22 0.22 16.30
C ALA A 13 -27.51 0.60 14.98
N ARG A 14 -27.01 -0.39 14.22
CA ARG A 14 -26.42 -0.18 12.89
C ARG A 14 -27.45 0.29 11.86
N ARG A 15 -28.66 -0.29 11.90
CA ARG A 15 -29.78 0.11 11.03
C ARG A 15 -30.34 1.49 11.40
N SER A 16 -30.25 1.90 12.67
CA SER A 16 -30.66 3.24 13.12
C SER A 16 -29.64 4.31 12.71
N PHE A 17 -28.33 4.03 12.81
CA PHE A 17 -27.28 4.94 12.33
C PHE A 17 -27.42 5.24 10.82
N LEU A 18 -27.70 4.21 10.01
CA LEU A 18 -27.95 4.38 8.57
C LEU A 18 -29.27 5.13 8.26
N LYS A 19 -30.25 5.11 9.17
CA LYS A 19 -31.50 5.87 9.02
C LYS A 19 -31.35 7.33 9.46
N THR A 20 -30.59 7.60 10.51
CA THR A 20 -30.37 8.96 11.02
C THR A 20 -29.41 9.75 10.13
N ALA A 21 -28.40 9.10 9.53
CA ALA A 21 -27.57 9.71 8.49
C ALA A 21 -28.34 9.96 7.17
N GLY A 22 -29.47 9.28 6.96
CA GLY A 22 -30.32 9.40 5.76
C GLY A 22 -31.45 10.43 5.85
N LEU A 23 -31.65 11.11 6.99
CA LEU A 23 -32.78 12.03 7.19
C LEU A 23 -32.43 13.52 7.20
N THR A 24 -31.16 13.89 7.00
CA THR A 24 -30.76 15.28 6.66
C THR A 24 -30.72 15.54 5.15
N ALA A 25 -30.98 14.52 4.33
CA ALA A 25 -31.06 14.61 2.88
C ALA A 25 -32.53 14.50 2.40
N ALA A 26 -33.33 15.53 2.65
CA ALA A 26 -34.61 15.68 1.97
C ALA A 26 -34.35 16.16 0.53
N GLY A 27 -34.20 15.22 -0.41
CA GLY A 27 -34.10 15.54 -1.83
C GLY A 27 -33.72 14.38 -2.76
N ALA A 28 -34.66 13.45 -2.96
CA ALA A 28 -34.72 12.42 -4.00
C ALA A 28 -33.84 11.15 -3.86
N VAL A 29 -34.50 10.03 -3.55
CA VAL A 29 -34.03 8.68 -3.87
C VAL A 29 -34.95 8.12 -4.96
N ALA A 30 -34.38 7.84 -6.13
CA ALA A 30 -34.90 6.82 -7.04
C ALA A 30 -33.76 5.83 -7.30
N LEU A 31 -34.05 4.56 -7.06
CA LEU A 31 -33.13 3.43 -7.07
C LEU A 31 -32.58 3.17 -8.48
N GLY A 32 -31.26 2.95 -8.57
CA GLY A 32 -30.56 2.53 -9.79
C GLY A 32 -29.74 3.64 -10.43
N GLY A 33 -28.45 3.73 -10.09
CA GLY A 33 -27.53 4.70 -10.68
C GLY A 33 -26.87 5.60 -9.63
N LEU A 34 -25.91 5.05 -8.88
CA LEU A 34 -24.83 5.89 -8.38
C LEU A 34 -24.02 6.33 -9.60
N ASN A 35 -24.46 7.39 -10.26
CA ASN A 35 -23.59 8.17 -11.14
C ASN A 35 -22.64 8.95 -10.24
N LEU A 36 -21.48 8.36 -9.94
CA LEU A 36 -20.36 9.05 -9.26
C LEU A 36 -19.85 10.27 -10.06
N SER A 37 -20.37 10.51 -11.27
CA SER A 37 -20.09 11.67 -12.11
C SER A 37 -20.55 13.01 -11.53
N ALA A 38 -21.44 13.03 -10.52
CA ALA A 38 -22.01 14.28 -9.99
C ALA A 38 -21.16 14.98 -8.91
N LEU A 39 -20.03 14.39 -8.47
CA LEU A 39 -19.04 15.09 -7.65
C LEU A 39 -17.91 15.72 -8.51
N ALA A 40 -17.92 15.49 -9.83
CA ALA A 40 -16.93 16.00 -10.76
C ALA A 40 -17.49 17.20 -11.55
N ALA A 41 -17.62 18.35 -10.91
CA ALA A 41 -17.92 19.59 -11.64
C ALA A 41 -17.32 20.83 -10.96
N THR A 42 -16.03 21.06 -11.19
CA THR A 42 -15.46 22.38 -11.46
C THR A 42 -14.16 22.21 -12.27
N SER A 43 -14.21 22.53 -13.57
CA SER A 43 -13.03 22.50 -14.44
C SER A 43 -12.07 23.65 -14.10
N PRO A 44 -10.77 23.35 -14.07
CA PRO A 44 -9.94 23.53 -15.28
C PRO A 44 -9.47 22.16 -15.79
N ALA A 45 -10.21 21.56 -16.72
CA ALA A 45 -10.07 20.18 -17.17
C ALA A 45 -8.65 19.77 -17.62
N THR A 46 -7.83 20.71 -18.13
CA THR A 46 -6.43 20.43 -18.52
C THR A 46 -5.47 20.35 -17.33
N LYS A 47 -5.70 21.13 -16.26
CA LYS A 47 -4.85 21.06 -15.05
C LYS A 47 -5.19 19.83 -14.20
N SER A 48 -6.46 19.43 -14.12
CA SER A 48 -6.87 18.24 -13.37
C SER A 48 -6.34 16.94 -14.00
N VAL A 49 -6.46 16.79 -15.33
CA VAL A 49 -5.93 15.61 -16.03
C VAL A 49 -4.40 15.54 -15.97
N ALA A 50 -3.70 16.66 -16.17
CA ALA A 50 -2.24 16.67 -16.08
C ALA A 50 -1.75 16.30 -14.67
N GLN A 51 -2.44 16.79 -13.64
CA GLN A 51 -2.15 16.44 -12.24
C GLN A 51 -2.41 14.95 -11.96
N ASP A 52 -3.56 14.42 -12.39
CA ASP A 52 -3.86 12.99 -12.21
C ASP A 52 -2.87 12.10 -12.96
N LEU A 53 -2.46 12.49 -14.17
CA LEU A 53 -1.42 11.80 -14.93
C LEU A 53 -0.05 11.83 -14.22
N ALA A 54 0.30 12.95 -13.57
CA ALA A 54 1.52 13.03 -12.78
C ALA A 54 1.45 12.11 -11.55
N ILE A 55 0.31 12.07 -10.85
CA ILE A 55 0.08 11.18 -9.71
C ILE A 55 0.12 9.71 -10.13
N LEU A 56 -0.52 9.35 -11.25
CA LEU A 56 -0.51 8.00 -11.79
C LEU A 56 0.89 7.54 -12.20
N ASN A 57 1.69 8.41 -12.83
CA ASN A 57 3.07 8.08 -13.19
C ASN A 57 3.99 7.96 -11.96
N TYR A 58 3.73 8.77 -10.93
CA TYR A 58 4.37 8.61 -9.63
C TYR A 58 4.03 7.24 -9.02
N ALA A 59 2.75 6.88 -8.94
CA ALA A 59 2.32 5.57 -8.43
C ALA A 59 2.94 4.43 -9.24
N LEU A 60 2.92 4.53 -10.59
CA LEU A 60 3.51 3.53 -11.48
C LEU A 60 5.02 3.32 -11.23
N THR A 61 5.73 4.36 -10.82
CA THR A 61 7.15 4.24 -10.45
C THR A 61 7.34 3.39 -9.19
N LEU A 62 6.43 3.52 -8.22
CA LEU A 62 6.44 2.73 -6.98
C LEU A 62 6.06 1.27 -7.29
N GLU A 63 5.03 1.03 -8.09
CA GLU A 63 4.64 -0.33 -8.49
C GLU A 63 5.74 -1.06 -9.26
N TYR A 64 6.51 -0.32 -10.07
CA TYR A 64 7.69 -0.90 -10.71
C TYR A 64 8.77 -1.31 -9.70
N LEU A 65 8.98 -0.54 -8.64
CA LEU A 65 9.94 -0.87 -7.58
C LEU A 65 9.52 -2.17 -6.89
N GLU A 66 8.25 -2.27 -6.50
CA GLU A 66 7.71 -3.44 -5.80
C GLU A 66 7.68 -4.66 -6.71
N THR A 67 7.26 -4.50 -7.97
CA THR A 67 7.33 -5.56 -9.00
C THR A 67 8.74 -6.10 -9.16
N GLU A 68 9.75 -5.24 -9.27
CA GLU A 68 11.15 -5.66 -9.42
C GLU A 68 11.70 -6.32 -8.16
N PHE A 69 11.34 -5.78 -6.98
CA PHE A 69 11.70 -6.37 -5.70
C PHE A 69 11.15 -7.80 -5.59
N TYR A 70 9.85 -8.00 -5.72
CA TYR A 70 9.24 -9.33 -5.57
C TYR A 70 9.63 -10.29 -6.69
N THR A 71 9.79 -9.81 -7.92
CA THR A 71 10.28 -10.65 -9.03
C THR A 71 11.70 -11.16 -8.72
N ALA A 72 12.56 -10.36 -8.07
CA ALA A 72 13.90 -10.80 -7.67
C ALA A 72 13.86 -12.01 -6.72
N PHE A 73 12.85 -12.10 -5.85
CA PHE A 73 12.65 -13.17 -4.87
C PHE A 73 11.80 -14.35 -5.38
N ASP A 74 10.94 -14.14 -6.37
CA ASP A 74 10.14 -15.22 -6.98
C ASP A 74 10.95 -15.99 -8.02
N THR A 75 11.44 -15.30 -9.05
CA THR A 75 12.09 -15.92 -10.23
C THR A 75 13.46 -15.35 -10.57
N GLY A 76 13.88 -14.27 -9.91
CA GLY A 76 15.12 -13.57 -10.19
C GLY A 76 16.32 -14.03 -9.35
N ALA A 77 17.30 -13.12 -9.21
CA ALA A 77 18.62 -13.41 -8.63
C ALA A 77 18.57 -13.83 -7.15
N LEU A 78 17.50 -13.53 -6.42
CA LEU A 78 17.31 -13.86 -5.01
C LEU A 78 16.36 -15.05 -4.79
N ALA A 79 15.82 -15.66 -5.85
CA ALA A 79 14.87 -16.78 -5.72
C ALA A 79 15.44 -17.97 -4.92
N GLY A 80 16.74 -18.22 -5.02
CA GLY A 80 17.44 -19.25 -4.26
C GLY A 80 17.62 -18.95 -2.76
N LYS A 81 17.28 -17.74 -2.30
CA LYS A 81 17.41 -17.32 -0.89
C LYS A 81 16.21 -17.68 -0.04
N LEU A 82 15.05 -17.92 -0.65
CA LEU A 82 13.83 -18.34 0.03
C LEU A 82 13.77 -19.87 0.15
N THR A 83 13.67 -20.37 1.37
CA THR A 83 13.68 -21.81 1.65
C THR A 83 12.33 -22.32 2.16
N ASN A 84 11.54 -21.46 2.80
CA ASN A 84 10.23 -21.83 3.31
C ASN A 84 9.18 -21.82 2.19
N LEU A 85 8.48 -22.95 1.99
CA LEU A 85 7.49 -23.09 0.92
C LEU A 85 6.36 -22.07 0.97
N ARG A 86 5.90 -21.68 2.17
CA ARG A 86 4.84 -20.66 2.31
C ARG A 86 5.36 -19.27 1.93
N VAL A 87 6.61 -18.96 2.28
CA VAL A 87 7.25 -17.69 1.93
C VAL A 87 7.45 -17.58 0.42
N LYS A 88 7.90 -18.67 -0.23
CA LYS A 88 8.04 -18.72 -1.69
C LYS A 88 6.71 -18.51 -2.41
N GLU A 89 5.68 -19.23 -1.97
CA GLU A 89 4.34 -19.11 -2.57
C GLU A 89 3.77 -17.70 -2.38
N TYR A 90 3.99 -17.10 -1.22
CA TYR A 90 3.53 -15.74 -0.96
C TYR A 90 4.33 -14.69 -1.73
N ALA A 91 5.65 -14.83 -1.85
CA ALA A 91 6.48 -13.96 -2.69
C ALA A 91 6.04 -13.98 -4.16
N LYS A 92 5.66 -15.16 -4.68
CA LYS A 92 5.08 -15.32 -6.02
C LYS A 92 3.73 -14.60 -6.16
N GLN A 93 2.87 -14.67 -5.14
CA GLN A 93 1.59 -13.96 -5.15
C GLN A 93 1.78 -12.45 -5.16
N LEU A 94 2.64 -11.91 -4.29
CA LEU A 94 3.02 -10.49 -4.28
C LEU A 94 3.55 -10.06 -5.65
N ALA A 95 4.54 -10.79 -6.21
CA ALA A 95 5.08 -10.49 -7.54
C ALA A 95 4.00 -10.46 -8.65
N SER A 96 2.97 -11.31 -8.53
CA SER A 96 1.85 -11.33 -9.47
C SER A 96 0.91 -10.14 -9.28
N HIS A 97 0.65 -9.71 -8.05
CA HIS A 97 -0.22 -8.58 -7.75
C HIS A 97 0.43 -7.26 -8.19
N GLU A 98 1.71 -7.04 -7.88
CA GLU A 98 2.39 -5.81 -8.30
C GLU A 98 2.47 -5.66 -9.82
N ARG A 99 2.65 -6.77 -10.53
CA ARG A 99 2.59 -6.76 -12.00
C ARG A 99 1.20 -6.35 -12.51
N ALA A 100 0.15 -6.82 -11.85
CA ALA A 100 -1.22 -6.43 -12.18
C ALA A 100 -1.49 -4.95 -11.85
N HIS A 101 -0.91 -4.42 -10.79
CA HIS A 101 -0.96 -2.99 -10.45
C HIS A 101 -0.27 -2.15 -11.53
N VAL A 102 0.96 -2.51 -11.92
CA VAL A 102 1.69 -1.89 -13.06
C VAL A 102 0.83 -1.86 -14.32
N ASP A 103 0.26 -3.01 -14.70
CA ASP A 103 -0.56 -3.13 -15.91
C ASP A 103 -1.82 -2.24 -15.82
N GLY A 104 -2.49 -2.24 -14.66
CA GLY A 104 -3.67 -1.43 -14.38
C GLY A 104 -3.41 0.08 -14.43
N LEU A 105 -2.32 0.54 -13.81
CA LEU A 105 -1.92 1.95 -13.84
C LEU A 105 -1.50 2.37 -15.25
N ALA A 106 -0.69 1.57 -15.93
CA ALA A 106 -0.25 1.87 -17.29
C ALA A 106 -1.43 1.90 -18.28
N ALA A 107 -2.43 1.04 -18.11
CA ALA A 107 -3.67 1.08 -18.88
C ALA A 107 -4.48 2.36 -18.58
N THR A 108 -4.60 2.74 -17.30
CA THR A 108 -5.30 3.96 -16.87
C THR A 108 -4.63 5.23 -17.40
N ILE A 109 -3.30 5.31 -17.37
CA ILE A 109 -2.55 6.44 -17.93
C ILE A 109 -2.83 6.58 -19.44
N ARG A 110 -2.79 5.46 -20.19
CA ARG A 110 -3.09 5.47 -21.64
C ARG A 110 -4.53 5.86 -21.93
N SER A 111 -5.50 5.40 -21.14
CA SER A 111 -6.92 5.72 -21.35
C SER A 111 -7.24 7.20 -21.14
N LEU A 112 -6.45 7.88 -20.30
CA LEU A 112 -6.50 9.33 -20.09
C LEU A 112 -5.68 10.14 -21.12
N GLY A 113 -5.09 9.48 -22.12
CA GLY A 113 -4.27 10.11 -23.15
C GLY A 113 -2.83 10.45 -22.71
N GLY A 114 -2.41 9.96 -21.55
CA GLY A 114 -1.04 10.10 -21.06
C GLY A 114 -0.10 9.02 -21.59
N THR A 115 1.20 9.22 -21.36
CA THR A 115 2.24 8.22 -21.62
C THR A 115 2.72 7.64 -20.29
N PRO A 116 2.65 6.31 -20.09
CA PRO A 116 3.23 5.66 -18.91
C PRO A 116 4.72 5.92 -18.83
N VAL A 117 5.20 6.25 -17.63
CA VAL A 117 6.62 6.45 -17.36
C VAL A 117 7.38 5.16 -17.65
N ALA A 118 8.59 5.32 -18.20
CA ALA A 118 9.48 4.20 -18.41
C ALA A 118 9.92 3.62 -17.06
N LYS A 119 9.98 2.29 -16.97
CA LYS A 119 10.45 1.60 -15.77
C LYS A 119 11.91 2.03 -15.47
N PRO A 120 12.20 2.58 -14.28
CA PRO A 120 13.57 2.87 -13.88
C PRO A 120 14.39 1.58 -13.67
N THR A 121 15.70 1.74 -13.55
CA THR A 121 16.54 0.64 -13.03
C THR A 121 16.63 0.77 -11.52
N PHE A 122 16.46 -0.32 -10.79
CA PHE A 122 16.52 -0.32 -9.34
C PHE A 122 17.82 -0.94 -8.81
N ASP A 123 18.23 -0.49 -7.62
CA ASP A 123 19.34 -1.03 -6.85
C ASP A 123 18.86 -1.33 -5.42
N PHE A 124 18.80 -2.62 -5.09
CA PHE A 124 18.41 -3.06 -3.74
C PHE A 124 19.61 -3.24 -2.81
N SER A 125 20.86 -3.02 -3.25
CA SER A 125 22.03 -3.13 -2.39
C SER A 125 22.00 -2.20 -1.15
N PRO A 126 21.34 -1.03 -1.15
CA PRO A 126 21.14 -0.26 0.08
C PRO A 126 20.29 -1.01 1.13
N LEU A 127 19.38 -1.89 0.69
CA LEU A 127 18.54 -2.71 1.57
C LEU A 127 19.28 -3.96 2.04
N ILE A 128 19.94 -4.68 1.12
CA ILE A 128 20.40 -6.07 1.33
C ILE A 128 21.91 -6.28 1.23
N GLY A 129 22.69 -5.21 1.01
CA GLY A 129 24.12 -5.31 0.77
C GLY A 129 24.45 -6.17 -0.46
N ASP A 130 25.36 -7.12 -0.30
CA ASP A 130 25.71 -8.12 -1.33
C ASP A 130 24.72 -9.29 -1.43
N GLY A 131 23.65 -9.27 -0.63
CA GLY A 131 22.64 -10.33 -0.59
C GLY A 131 23.08 -11.58 0.19
N SER A 132 24.25 -11.59 0.84
CA SER A 132 24.76 -12.75 1.60
C SER A 132 23.86 -13.09 2.80
N GLY A 133 23.33 -12.08 3.49
CA GLY A 133 22.45 -12.24 4.65
C GLY A 133 20.96 -12.46 4.32
N VAL A 134 20.58 -12.47 3.05
CA VAL A 134 19.18 -12.59 2.63
C VAL A 134 18.67 -14.01 2.87
N ASN A 135 17.51 -14.11 3.52
CA ASN A 135 16.78 -15.34 3.81
C ASN A 135 15.27 -15.04 3.92
N ASP A 136 14.46 -16.05 4.25
CA ASP A 136 13.01 -15.92 4.43
C ASP A 136 12.59 -14.80 5.41
N GLN A 137 13.30 -14.68 6.54
CA GLN A 137 13.01 -13.65 7.56
C GLN A 137 13.35 -12.25 7.05
N VAL A 138 14.50 -12.08 6.42
CA VAL A 138 14.93 -10.79 5.84
C VAL A 138 13.98 -10.36 4.73
N PHE A 139 13.57 -11.28 3.86
CA PHE A 139 12.57 -11.01 2.82
C PHE A 139 11.27 -10.47 3.43
N LEU A 140 10.69 -11.19 4.39
CA LEU A 140 9.44 -10.77 5.04
C LEU A 140 9.60 -9.47 5.83
N GLN A 141 10.77 -9.20 6.40
CA GLN A 141 11.08 -7.95 7.08
C GLN A 141 11.12 -6.76 6.12
N LEU A 142 11.70 -6.96 4.93
CA LEU A 142 11.73 -5.96 3.86
C LEU A 142 10.34 -5.72 3.28
N ALA A 143 9.59 -6.79 3.00
CA ALA A 143 8.20 -6.70 2.54
C ALA A 143 7.33 -5.95 3.56
N ALA A 144 7.50 -6.23 4.86
CA ALA A 144 6.84 -5.50 5.95
C ALA A 144 7.26 -4.02 6.04
N SER A 145 8.22 -3.58 5.25
CA SER A 145 8.73 -2.22 5.22
C SER A 145 8.35 -1.50 3.92
N ILE A 146 8.32 -2.22 2.80
CA ILE A 146 7.99 -1.72 1.46
C ILE A 146 6.48 -1.52 1.30
N GLU A 147 5.65 -2.54 1.53
CA GLU A 147 4.20 -2.45 1.33
C GLU A 147 3.53 -1.28 2.04
N PRO A 148 3.87 -0.97 3.32
CA PRO A 148 3.24 0.16 3.96
C PRO A 148 3.75 1.51 3.45
N VAL A 149 4.88 1.60 2.74
CA VAL A 149 5.24 2.80 1.96
C VAL A 149 4.26 2.95 0.80
N GLY A 150 3.97 1.88 0.06
CA GLY A 150 2.96 1.85 -0.99
C GLY A 150 1.59 2.35 -0.50
N VAL A 151 1.05 1.73 0.56
CA VAL A 151 -0.22 2.15 1.19
C VAL A 151 -0.24 3.64 1.52
N ARG A 152 0.82 4.13 2.17
CA ARG A 152 0.90 5.52 2.63
C ARG A 152 1.11 6.50 1.47
N ALA A 153 1.78 6.08 0.40
CA ALA A 153 1.95 6.85 -0.82
C ALA A 153 0.61 7.06 -1.56
N TYR A 154 -0.17 5.99 -1.73
CA TYR A 154 -1.52 6.10 -2.30
C TYR A 154 -2.41 6.98 -1.45
N LEU A 155 -2.41 6.78 -0.13
CA LEU A 155 -3.23 7.57 0.78
C LEU A 155 -2.84 9.06 0.77
N GLY A 156 -1.55 9.37 0.69
CA GLY A 156 -1.07 10.75 0.65
C GLY A 156 -1.45 11.51 -0.62
N GLN A 157 -1.57 10.80 -1.73
CA GLN A 157 -1.99 11.40 -3.00
C GLN A 157 -3.50 11.42 -3.21
N ALA A 158 -4.27 10.60 -2.48
CA ALA A 158 -5.72 10.50 -2.64
C ALA A 158 -6.46 11.87 -2.62
N PRO A 159 -6.14 12.85 -1.73
CA PRO A 159 -6.78 14.16 -1.74
C PRO A 159 -6.46 15.01 -2.97
N SER A 160 -5.39 14.68 -3.70
CA SER A 160 -4.93 15.41 -4.88
C SER A 160 -5.49 14.83 -6.18
N VAL A 161 -6.15 13.67 -6.16
CA VAL A 161 -6.77 13.08 -7.34
C VAL A 161 -8.11 13.75 -7.65
N GLN A 162 -8.27 14.22 -8.88
CA GLN A 162 -9.47 14.95 -9.32
C GLN A 162 -10.45 14.06 -10.09
N ASN A 163 -9.95 13.06 -10.80
CA ASN A 163 -10.77 12.11 -11.55
C ASN A 163 -11.26 10.96 -10.65
N GLY A 164 -12.57 10.83 -10.50
CA GLY A 164 -13.18 9.78 -9.68
C GLY A 164 -12.86 8.35 -10.12
N ALA A 165 -12.62 8.10 -11.41
CA ALA A 165 -12.18 6.79 -11.91
C ALA A 165 -10.74 6.49 -11.51
N VAL A 166 -9.86 7.50 -11.55
CA VAL A 166 -8.48 7.39 -11.04
C VAL A 166 -8.49 7.13 -9.54
N LEU A 167 -9.31 7.87 -8.79
CA LEU A 167 -9.45 7.67 -7.35
C LEU A 167 -9.97 6.25 -7.02
N THR A 168 -10.90 5.73 -7.81
CA THR A 168 -11.43 4.37 -7.64
C THR A 168 -10.37 3.30 -7.91
N ALA A 169 -9.58 3.48 -8.98
CA ALA A 169 -8.46 2.58 -9.29
C ALA A 169 -7.40 2.61 -8.19
N ALA A 170 -6.98 3.81 -7.77
CA ALA A 170 -6.03 4.00 -6.66
C ALA A 170 -6.54 3.38 -5.34
N ALA A 171 -7.83 3.54 -5.01
CA ALA A 171 -8.42 2.95 -3.83
C ALA A 171 -8.45 1.41 -3.87
N SER A 172 -8.61 0.84 -5.07
CA SER A 172 -8.59 -0.61 -5.28
C SER A 172 -7.19 -1.18 -5.07
N ILE A 173 -6.15 -0.49 -5.56
CA ILE A 173 -4.74 -0.88 -5.32
C ILE A 173 -4.40 -0.73 -3.84
N LEU A 174 -4.68 0.43 -3.22
CA LEU A 174 -4.43 0.66 -1.79
C LEU A 174 -5.04 -0.43 -0.89
N ALA A 175 -6.22 -0.95 -1.24
CA ALA A 175 -6.86 -2.03 -0.49
C ALA A 175 -6.10 -3.36 -0.59
N VAL A 176 -5.50 -3.66 -1.76
CA VAL A 176 -4.64 -4.83 -1.98
C VAL A 176 -3.31 -4.66 -1.23
N GLU A 177 -2.67 -3.50 -1.35
CA GLU A 177 -1.46 -3.14 -0.58
C GLU A 177 -1.66 -3.34 0.93
N ALA A 178 -2.78 -2.85 1.47
CA ALA A 178 -3.10 -3.02 2.89
C ALA A 178 -3.35 -4.50 3.27
N ASN A 179 -3.84 -5.31 2.32
CA ASN A 179 -3.96 -6.75 2.50
C ASN A 179 -2.59 -7.42 2.53
N HIS A 180 -1.67 -7.03 1.64
CA HIS A 180 -0.29 -7.51 1.64
C HIS A 180 0.39 -7.26 2.98
N VAL A 181 0.32 -6.02 3.49
CA VAL A 181 0.83 -5.68 4.83
C VAL A 181 0.30 -6.66 5.88
N SER A 182 -1.01 -6.90 5.89
CA SER A 182 -1.64 -7.78 6.87
C SER A 182 -1.19 -9.24 6.73
N GLY A 183 -1.13 -9.76 5.50
CA GLY A 183 -0.71 -11.14 5.24
C GLY A 183 0.78 -11.38 5.50
N ILE A 184 1.64 -10.39 5.23
CA ILE A 184 3.06 -10.45 5.61
C ILE A 184 3.19 -10.55 7.12
N GLN A 185 2.46 -9.72 7.87
CA GLN A 185 2.50 -9.75 9.33
C GLN A 185 1.98 -11.06 9.89
N GLU A 186 0.88 -11.58 9.37
CA GLU A 186 0.36 -12.90 9.75
C GLU A 186 1.40 -14.00 9.52
N LEU A 187 2.04 -14.02 8.36
CA LEU A 187 3.07 -15.01 8.02
C LEU A 187 4.31 -14.88 8.91
N ARG A 188 4.75 -13.65 9.22
CA ARG A 188 5.86 -13.41 10.15
C ARG A 188 5.56 -13.92 11.56
N VAL A 189 4.34 -13.73 12.06
CA VAL A 189 3.92 -14.28 13.36
C VAL A 189 3.85 -15.80 13.31
N TYR A 190 3.23 -16.37 12.28
CA TYR A 190 3.11 -17.81 12.09
C TYR A 190 4.47 -18.53 12.07
N LEU A 191 5.48 -17.92 11.46
CA LEU A 191 6.84 -18.45 11.36
C LEU A 191 7.72 -18.11 12.57
N GLY A 192 7.22 -17.37 13.55
CA GLY A 192 7.98 -16.94 14.73
C GLY A 192 9.03 -15.85 14.44
N TYR A 193 8.94 -15.16 13.30
CA TYR A 193 9.81 -14.04 12.95
C TYR A 193 9.40 -12.72 13.63
N ASN A 194 8.17 -12.64 14.14
CA ASN A 194 7.71 -11.56 15.00
C ASN A 194 7.32 -12.13 16.38
N THR A 195 8.11 -11.80 17.40
CA THR A 195 7.94 -12.24 18.79
C THR A 195 7.19 -11.24 19.68
N ALA A 196 6.90 -10.03 19.18
CA ALA A 196 6.08 -9.02 19.89
C ALA A 196 4.94 -8.47 19.00
N PRO A 197 3.99 -9.32 18.57
CA PRO A 197 3.00 -9.00 17.54
C PRO A 197 1.97 -7.93 17.93
N THR A 198 1.93 -7.51 19.18
CA THR A 198 0.99 -6.50 19.69
C THR A 198 1.48 -5.05 19.50
N ARG A 199 2.71 -4.84 19.02
CA ARG A 199 3.26 -3.51 18.72
C ARG A 199 2.70 -2.98 17.40
N GLN A 200 1.62 -2.20 17.45
CA GLN A 200 1.01 -1.53 16.30
C GLN A 200 1.53 -0.10 16.12
N THR A 201 1.66 0.35 14.88
CA THR A 201 2.03 1.73 14.52
C THR A 201 1.46 2.13 13.17
N SER A 202 1.18 3.42 12.99
CA SER A 202 0.58 3.97 11.75
C SER A 202 1.59 4.40 10.68
N ILE A 203 2.89 4.16 10.92
CA ILE A 203 4.01 4.51 10.02
C ILE A 203 4.75 3.25 9.53
N ALA A 204 5.53 3.36 8.45
CA ALA A 204 6.57 2.41 8.02
C ALA A 204 7.59 3.08 7.05
N PRO A 205 8.86 2.64 6.96
CA PRO A 205 9.68 1.95 7.95
C PRO A 205 10.82 2.87 8.43
N GLN A 206 11.07 2.81 9.73
CA GLN A 206 12.08 1.92 10.29
C GLN A 206 11.79 1.80 11.79
N SER A 207 12.62 1.07 12.54
CA SER A 207 12.53 1.05 14.00
C SER A 207 12.35 2.47 14.55
N ASP A 208 11.61 2.64 15.65
CA ASP A 208 11.48 3.94 16.32
C ASP A 208 12.84 4.62 16.57
N ALA A 209 13.93 3.83 16.59
CA ALA A 209 15.30 4.25 16.83
C ALA A 209 16.02 4.90 15.62
N LYS A 210 15.68 4.54 14.40
CA LYS A 210 16.25 5.10 13.16
C LYS A 210 15.10 5.14 12.18
N PRO A 211 14.52 6.27 11.77
CA PRO A 211 13.34 6.33 10.87
C PRO A 211 13.64 6.68 9.38
N THR A 212 14.89 6.98 8.98
CA THR A 212 15.33 7.24 7.58
C THR A 212 16.44 6.33 6.94
N SER A 213 17.08 5.43 7.69
CA SER A 213 17.90 4.28 7.23
C SER A 213 17.23 3.29 6.23
N PRO A 214 17.84 3.09 5.06
CA PRO A 214 17.40 2.04 4.12
C PRO A 214 17.90 0.63 4.48
N SER A 215 18.74 0.45 5.50
CA SER A 215 19.39 -0.85 5.78
C SER A 215 18.46 -1.85 6.45
N ALA A 216 18.34 -3.07 5.92
CA ALA A 216 17.59 -4.16 6.57
C ALA A 216 18.11 -4.49 7.98
N GLY A 217 19.41 -4.28 8.24
CA GLY A 217 20.02 -4.51 9.54
C GLY A 217 19.56 -3.54 10.63
N ASP A 218 18.95 -2.41 10.25
CA ASP A 218 18.40 -1.41 11.16
C ASP A 218 16.91 -1.63 11.46
N PHE A 219 16.30 -2.66 10.87
CA PHE A 219 14.88 -2.92 11.02
C PHE A 219 14.61 -3.73 12.29
N ASP A 220 13.58 -3.35 13.04
CA ASP A 220 13.13 -4.11 14.20
C ASP A 220 12.36 -5.36 13.72
N ALA A 221 12.89 -6.54 14.03
CA ALA A 221 12.28 -7.82 13.70
C ALA A 221 10.90 -8.04 14.36
N ASN A 222 10.58 -7.31 15.42
CA ASN A 222 9.28 -7.41 16.11
C ASN A 222 8.30 -6.32 15.70
N TYR A 223 8.67 -5.49 14.72
CA TYR A 223 7.83 -4.41 14.24
C TYR A 223 6.54 -4.92 13.57
N SER A 224 5.41 -4.29 13.88
CA SER A 224 4.15 -4.49 13.15
C SER A 224 3.59 -3.15 12.66
N PRO A 225 3.73 -2.83 11.37
CA PRO A 225 3.12 -1.65 10.77
C PRO A 225 1.61 -1.87 10.56
N SER A 226 0.91 -2.38 11.56
CA SER A 226 -0.55 -2.42 11.52
C SER A 226 -1.04 -1.08 12.04
N PRO A 227 -1.86 -0.32 11.29
CA PRO A 227 -2.35 0.96 11.75
C PRO A 227 -3.20 0.75 13.00
N THR A 228 -3.02 1.62 13.99
CA THR A 228 -3.81 1.57 15.24
C THR A 228 -5.28 1.89 15.00
N ALA A 229 -5.56 2.81 14.06
CA ALA A 229 -6.92 3.13 13.59
C ALA A 229 -6.95 3.60 12.13
N LEU A 230 -5.96 4.40 11.72
CA LEU A 230 -5.79 4.92 10.37
C LEU A 230 -4.31 4.91 9.99
N TRP A 231 -4.02 4.70 8.71
CA TRP A 231 -2.68 4.91 8.17
C TRP A 231 -2.33 6.40 8.17
N THR A 232 -1.08 6.74 8.50
CA THR A 232 -0.57 8.11 8.34
C THR A 232 -0.09 8.26 6.90
N PRO A 233 -0.64 9.17 6.07
CA PRO A 233 -0.16 9.35 4.70
C PRO A 233 1.31 9.78 4.64
N LEU A 234 1.96 9.54 3.51
CA LEU A 234 3.25 10.12 3.16
C LEU A 234 3.06 11.14 2.04
N THR A 235 3.76 12.27 2.13
CA THR A 235 3.96 13.18 0.99
C THR A 235 4.87 12.54 -0.06
N MET A 236 4.79 12.99 -1.31
CA MET A 236 5.72 12.56 -2.37
C MET A 236 7.19 12.78 -1.99
N GLU A 237 7.51 13.87 -1.27
CA GLU A 237 8.88 14.15 -0.80
C GLU A 237 9.37 13.09 0.18
N GLU A 238 8.54 12.71 1.16
CA GLU A 238 8.90 11.67 2.12
C GLU A 238 9.02 10.30 1.47
N VAL A 239 8.14 9.97 0.51
CA VAL A 239 8.27 8.72 -0.26
C VAL A 239 9.57 8.72 -1.06
N LEU A 240 9.88 9.80 -1.77
CA LEU A 240 11.14 9.91 -2.52
C LEU A 240 12.38 9.85 -1.61
N ALA A 241 12.31 10.36 -0.39
CA ALA A 241 13.40 10.22 0.57
C ALA A 241 13.63 8.74 0.96
N ILE A 242 12.56 7.93 1.01
CA ILE A 242 12.61 6.49 1.32
C ILE A 242 13.05 5.67 0.11
N VAL A 243 12.42 5.86 -1.06
CA VAL A 243 12.61 5.01 -2.24
C VAL A 243 13.70 5.52 -3.19
N GLY A 244 14.03 6.80 -3.14
CA GLY A 244 15.03 7.44 -4.00
C GLY A 244 16.40 6.76 -3.99
N PRO A 245 16.93 6.33 -2.83
CA PRO A 245 18.18 5.56 -2.77
C PRO A 245 18.14 4.23 -3.55
N LEU A 246 16.96 3.71 -3.88
CA LEU A 246 16.77 2.45 -4.60
C LEU A 246 16.64 2.64 -6.11
N ILE A 247 16.57 3.87 -6.59
CA ILE A 247 16.44 4.19 -8.02
C ILE A 247 17.83 4.57 -8.55
N LYS A 248 18.32 3.86 -9.57
CA LYS A 248 19.57 4.22 -10.23
C LYS A 248 19.37 5.48 -11.07
N ALA A 249 20.31 6.41 -10.93
CA ALA A 249 20.42 7.62 -11.74
C ALA A 249 20.73 7.31 -13.21
#